data_AF-A0ABD6AVX2-F1
#
_entry.id   AF-A0ABD6AVX2-F1
#
_cell.length_a   1.000
_cell.length_b   1.000
_cell.length_c   1.000
_cell.angle_alpha   90.00
_cell.angle_beta   90.00
_cell.angle_gamma   90.00
#
_symmetry.space_group_name_H-M   'P 1'
#
loop_
_entity.id
_entity.type
_entity.pdbx_description
1 polymer ?
#
loop_
_entity_poly.entity_id
_entity_poly.type
_entity_poly.pdbx_seq_one_letter_code
_entity_poly.pdbx_strand_id
1 'polypeptide(L)' 'MSHGLADSHERGGRVLSDRLERTVVACDCGFADGLLRGEWGTRVDRAPHSGHLRYHLRCPDCATVTVVELNL' A
#
# COMPACT_ATOMS: atom_id res chain seq x y z
N MET A 1 19.91 -19.94 20.45
CA MET A 1 18.44 -19.77 20.52
C MET A 1 18.09 -18.50 19.75
N SER A 2 17.69 -18.63 18.49
CA SER A 2 17.52 -17.50 17.56
C SER A 2 16.16 -17.57 16.85
N HIS A 3 15.11 -17.95 17.57
CA HIS A 3 13.77 -18.22 17.02
C HIS A 3 12.76 -17.07 17.20
N GLY A 4 13.15 -15.90 17.71
CA GLY A 4 12.21 -14.80 18.00
C GLY A 4 12.03 -13.75 16.88
N LEU A 5 13.01 -13.61 15.98
CA LEU A 5 13.03 -12.53 14.98
C LEU A 5 12.26 -12.89 13.69
N ALA A 6 12.37 -14.12 13.21
CA ALA A 6 11.65 -14.58 12.02
C ALA A 6 10.11 -14.56 12.25
N ASP A 7 9.69 -15.01 13.42
CA ASP A 7 8.29 -15.14 13.83
C ASP A 7 7.58 -13.77 14.02
N SER A 8 8.35 -12.73 14.33
CA SER A 8 7.85 -11.35 14.45
C SER A 8 7.74 -10.67 13.09
N HIS A 9 8.69 -10.94 12.19
CA HIS A 9 8.63 -10.48 10.80
C HIS A 9 7.49 -11.13 10.00
N GLU A 10 7.25 -12.42 10.17
CA GLU A 10 6.15 -13.12 9.48
C GLU A 10 4.78 -12.65 9.95
N ARG A 11 4.61 -12.44 11.27
CA ARG A 11 3.38 -11.83 11.81
C ARG A 11 3.21 -10.39 11.35
N GLY A 12 4.27 -9.59 11.38
CA GLY A 12 4.25 -8.21 10.87
C GLY A 12 3.88 -8.14 9.38
N GLY A 13 4.44 -9.04 8.57
CA GLY A 13 4.14 -9.16 7.14
C GLY A 13 2.67 -9.51 6.88
N ARG A 14 2.09 -10.46 7.62
CA ARG A 14 0.65 -10.79 7.50
C ARG A 14 -0.25 -9.63 7.88
N VAL A 15 0.02 -8.96 9.01
CA VAL A 15 -0.78 -7.80 9.45
C VAL A 15 -0.71 -6.67 8.44
N LEU A 16 0.45 -6.46 7.82
CA LEU A 16 0.63 -5.50 6.75
C LEU A 16 -0.17 -5.86 5.51
N SER A 17 -0.05 -7.10 5.02
CA SER A 17 -0.80 -7.57 3.86
C SER A 17 -2.31 -7.43 4.09
N ASP A 18 -2.81 -7.84 5.25
CA ASP A 18 -4.22 -7.71 5.61
C ASP A 18 -4.67 -6.24 5.66
N ARG A 19 -3.83 -5.34 6.19
CA ARG A 19 -4.14 -3.90 6.25
C ARG A 19 -4.21 -3.30 4.85
N LEU A 20 -3.27 -3.65 3.99
CA LEU A 20 -3.24 -3.21 2.59
C LEU A 20 -4.46 -3.70 1.80
N GLU A 21 -4.84 -4.96 2.00
CA GLU A 21 -6.01 -5.56 1.33
C GLU A 21 -7.33 -4.88 1.71
N ARG A 22 -7.41 -4.33 2.92
CA ARG A 22 -8.61 -3.64 3.43
C ARG A 22 -8.57 -2.13 3.22
N THR A 23 -7.46 -1.57 2.71
CA THR A 23 -7.31 -0.13 2.52
C THR A 23 -8.07 0.31 1.27
N VAL A 24 -9.11 1.13 1.45
CA VAL A 24 -9.83 1.81 0.36
C VAL A 24 -9.26 3.21 0.18
N VAL A 25 -8.99 3.59 -1.06
CA VAL A 25 -8.51 4.94 -1.44
C VAL A 25 -9.51 5.56 -2.39
N ALA A 26 -9.85 6.82 -2.12
CA ALA A 26 -10.70 7.63 -2.97
C ALA A 26 -9.87 8.60 -3.82
N CYS A 27 -10.28 8.77 -5.06
CA CYS A 27 -9.85 9.83 -5.96
C CYS A 27 -10.79 11.04 -5.84
N ASP A 28 -10.27 12.24 -6.09
CA ASP A 28 -11.07 13.47 -6.09
C ASP A 28 -12.16 13.49 -7.18
N CYS A 29 -12.04 12.67 -8.23
CA CYS A 29 -13.07 12.55 -9.27
C CYS A 29 -14.29 11.72 -8.84
N GLY A 30 -14.26 11.11 -7.64
CA GLY A 30 -15.33 10.28 -7.10
C GLY A 30 -15.10 8.77 -7.19
N PHE A 31 -14.09 8.31 -7.93
CA PHE A 31 -13.67 6.91 -7.92
C PHE A 31 -13.15 6.50 -6.55
N ALA A 32 -13.59 5.37 -5.99
CA ALA A 32 -13.07 4.84 -4.74
C ALA A 32 -13.03 3.31 -4.78
N ASP A 33 -11.86 2.73 -4.48
CA ASP A 33 -11.66 1.29 -4.54
C ASP A 33 -10.48 0.85 -3.66
N GLY A 34 -10.31 -0.45 -3.49
CA GLY A 34 -9.22 -1.07 -2.73
C GLY A 34 -7.85 -0.80 -3.33
N LEU A 35 -6.87 -0.47 -2.49
CA LEU A 35 -5.51 -0.09 -2.90
C LEU A 35 -4.78 -1.21 -3.67
N LEU A 36 -4.87 -2.47 -3.23
CA LEU A 36 -4.18 -3.61 -3.87
C LEU A 36 -5.09 -4.52 -4.71
N ARG A 37 -6.39 -4.56 -4.41
CA ARG A 37 -7.35 -5.47 -5.06
C ARG A 37 -8.38 -4.75 -5.94
N GLY A 38 -8.30 -3.43 -6.01
CA GLY A 38 -9.17 -2.61 -6.84
C GLY A 38 -8.59 -2.33 -8.22
N GLU A 39 -9.29 -1.48 -8.97
CA GLU A 39 -8.93 -1.11 -10.35
C GLU A 39 -7.87 -0.01 -10.46
N TRP A 40 -7.25 0.38 -9.34
CA TRP A 40 -6.15 1.33 -9.34
C TRP A 40 -4.95 0.81 -10.15
N GLY A 41 -4.48 1.62 -11.10
CA GLY A 41 -3.18 1.39 -11.73
C GLY A 41 -2.07 1.63 -10.71
N THR A 42 -1.54 0.57 -10.11
CA THR A 42 -0.65 0.67 -8.95
C THR A 42 0.82 0.50 -9.31
N ARG A 43 1.67 1.43 -8.88
CA ARG A 43 3.13 1.31 -8.92
C ARG A 43 3.71 1.54 -7.53
N VAL A 44 4.63 0.67 -7.12
CA VAL A 44 5.27 0.75 -5.80
C VAL A 44 6.73 1.16 -5.95
N ASP A 45 7.18 2.12 -5.15
CA ASP A 45 8.60 2.45 -4.97
C ASP A 45 8.97 2.57 -3.49
N ARG A 46 10.28 2.55 -3.21
CA ARG A 46 10.82 2.81 -1.87
C ARG A 46 11.25 4.26 -1.78
N ALA A 47 10.80 4.94 -0.74
CA ALA A 47 11.22 6.29 -0.43
C ALA A 47 12.75 6.34 -0.22
N PRO A 48 13.50 7.23 -0.91
CA PRO A 48 14.97 7.21 -0.92
C PRO A 48 15.62 7.37 0.46
N HIS A 49 14.95 8.04 1.40
CA HIS A 49 15.53 8.43 2.68
C HIS A 49 14.94 7.70 3.89
N SER A 50 13.68 7.27 3.80
CA SER A 50 12.97 6.64 4.93
C SER A 50 12.82 5.12 4.78
N GLY A 51 13.03 4.58 3.56
CA GLY A 51 12.82 3.16 3.29
C GLY A 51 11.35 2.73 3.28
N HIS A 52 10.41 3.64 3.54
CA HIS A 52 8.98 3.38 3.48
C HIS A 52 8.53 3.07 2.05
N LEU A 53 7.47 2.27 1.92
CA LEU A 53 6.85 1.99 0.63
C LEU A 53 5.90 3.12 0.28
N ARG A 54 5.99 3.63 -0.96
CA ARG A 54 4.98 4.52 -1.53
C ARG A 54 4.24 3.81 -2.64
N TYR A 55 2.93 4.00 -2.64
CA TYR A 55 2.01 3.47 -3.62
C TYR A 55 1.53 4.64 -4.48
N HIS A 56 1.92 4.61 -5.75
CA HIS A 56 1.43 5.54 -6.77
C HIS A 56 0.20 4.90 -7.40
N LEU A 57 -0.96 5.47 -7.13
CA LEU A 57 -2.26 4.96 -7.54
C LEU A 57 -2.80 5.83 -8.65
N ARG A 58 -2.89 5.28 -9.86
CA ARG A 58 -3.46 5.95 -11.02
C ARG A 58 -4.94 5.63 -11.14
N CYS A 59 -5.79 6.66 -11.06
CA CYS A 59 -7.23 6.50 -11.19
C CYS A 59 -7.60 6.04 -12.61
N PRO A 60 -8.45 5.01 -12.77
CA PRO A 60 -8.89 4.57 -14.09
C PRO A 60 -9.77 5.62 -14.79
N ASP A 61 -10.53 6.42 -14.04
CA ASP A 61 -11.52 7.34 -14.59
C ASP A 61 -10.92 8.67 -15.06
N CYS A 62 -10.06 9.30 -14.24
CA CYS A 62 -9.51 10.63 -14.52
C CYS A 62 -8.00 10.64 -14.75
N ALA A 63 -7.34 9.47 -14.68
CA ALA A 63 -5.89 9.30 -14.82
C ALA A 63 -5.01 10.06 -13.80
N THR A 64 -5.60 10.75 -12.81
CA THR A 64 -4.88 11.39 -11.71
C THR A 64 -4.08 10.35 -10.92
N VAL A 65 -2.88 10.75 -10.50
CA VAL A 65 -2.01 9.92 -9.66
C VAL A 65 -2.07 10.43 -8.23
N THR A 66 -2.51 9.57 -7.32
CA THR A 66 -2.49 9.80 -5.88
C THR A 66 -1.36 8.99 -5.27
N VAL A 67 -0.54 9.62 -4.42
CA VAL A 67 0.56 8.94 -3.72
C VAL A 67 0.13 8.67 -2.29
N VAL A 68 0.15 7.39 -1.91
CA VAL A 68 -0.12 6.96 -0.54
C VAL A 68 1.17 6.42 0.05
N GLU A 69 1.65 7.05 1.12
CA GLU A 69 2.74 6.53 1.94
C GLU A 69 2.15 5.76 3.10
N LEU A 70 2.56 4.50 3.25
CA LEU A 70 2.15 3.70 4.39
C LEU A 70 3.32 3.67 5.37
N ASN A 71 3.13 4.40 6.47
CA ASN A 71 4.02 4.30 7.63
C ASN A 71 3.75 2.95 8.31
N LEU A 72 4.76 2.08 8.23
CA LEU A 72 4.80 0.75 8.83
C LEU A 72 5.60 0.77 10.12
#